data_AF-A0A970E7B1-F1
#
_entry.id   AF-A0A970E7B1-F1
#
_cell.length_a   1.000
_cell.length_b   1.000
_cell.length_c   1.000
_cell.angle_alpha   90.00
_cell.angle_beta   90.00
_cell.angle_gamma   90.00
#
_symmetry.space_group_name_H-M   'P 1'
#
loop_
_entity.id
_entity.type
_entity.pdbx_description
1 polymer ?
#
loop_
_entity_poly.entity_id
_entity_poly.type
_entity_poly.pdbx_seq_one_letter_code
_entity_poly.pdbx_strand_id
1 'polypeptide(L)'
;MKKLGLIINPIAGMGGSVGLKGTDGVLDKALELGAIPRAPLRGKKALEELLDIKDEIEILTCSGDMGEHVALELGFNTRLVHIQTSDSTSNEDTQIAAKNMLNENVDLILFAGGDGTARDIYNAVADKAVVIGIPAGVKIHSPVYAQNPSKAGQLAKLYLTEKIDKIQEVEVLDIDEEAYRAGKVNTSLYGYLKIPFERKFVQNRKAGTPMSQEASQNLISLDIIDNMEDGVYYIVGPGTTTRPIMKNLDLPYTLLGVDVVLNKEIYAIDVTEKQLIDITENNKCKLIITPIGGQGYLFGRGNQQLSPKVLNAIGKENIIVAATKEKLSELKGNPFLVDTGDEKTDEMLSGYIKVITGYREKTIYKIKA
;
A
#
# COMPACT_ATOMS: atom_id res chain seq x y z
N MET A 1 -30.01 -9.16 -18.50
CA MET A 1 -30.19 -8.41 -17.25
C MET A 1 -29.17 -8.96 -16.27
N LYS A 2 -28.30 -8.10 -15.73
CA LYS A 2 -27.28 -8.47 -14.74
C LYS A 2 -27.94 -8.56 -13.36
N LYS A 3 -27.50 -9.49 -12.53
CA LYS A 3 -27.97 -9.67 -11.15
C LYS A 3 -26.97 -9.04 -10.19
N LEU A 4 -27.38 -7.97 -9.51
CA LEU A 4 -26.59 -7.31 -8.47
C LEU A 4 -27.10 -7.70 -7.09
N GLY A 5 -26.28 -8.38 -6.29
CA GLY A 5 -26.55 -8.57 -4.87
C GLY A 5 -26.29 -7.28 -4.09
N LEU A 6 -27.24 -6.83 -3.28
CA LEU A 6 -27.09 -5.67 -2.40
C LEU A 6 -27.32 -6.06 -0.94
N ILE A 7 -26.32 -5.84 -0.09
CA ILE A 7 -26.44 -6.04 1.36
C ILE A 7 -26.01 -4.78 2.09
N ILE A 8 -26.88 -4.20 2.90
CA ILE A 8 -26.54 -3.06 3.76
C ILE A 8 -26.61 -3.55 5.20
N ASN A 9 -25.51 -3.45 5.95
CA ASN A 9 -25.54 -3.61 7.40
C ASN A 9 -26.00 -2.28 8.02
N PRO A 10 -27.25 -2.13 8.48
CA PRO A 10 -27.82 -0.82 8.82
C PRO A 10 -27.10 -0.15 9.99
N ILE A 11 -26.54 -0.95 10.90
CA ILE A 11 -25.88 -0.49 12.12
C ILE A 11 -24.38 -0.22 11.93
N ALA A 12 -23.83 -0.51 10.76
CA ALA A 12 -22.41 -0.32 10.48
C ALA A 12 -22.00 1.16 10.62
N GLY A 13 -20.92 1.38 11.39
CA GLY A 13 -20.32 2.71 11.60
C GLY A 13 -20.96 3.55 12.71
N MET A 14 -22.05 3.10 13.34
CA MET A 14 -22.72 3.82 14.42
C MET A 14 -21.80 4.02 15.64
N GLY A 15 -21.20 2.98 16.19
CA GLY A 15 -20.36 3.12 17.38
C GLY A 15 -19.04 3.87 17.12
N GLY A 16 -18.59 3.94 15.86
CA GLY A 16 -17.50 4.80 15.45
C GLY A 16 -17.81 6.30 15.62
N SER A 17 -19.02 6.70 15.28
CA SER A 17 -19.46 8.11 15.32
C SER A 17 -19.54 8.70 16.73
N VAL A 18 -19.69 7.83 17.75
CA VAL A 18 -19.78 8.18 19.16
C VAL A 18 -18.54 7.75 19.97
N GLY A 19 -17.44 7.41 19.30
CA GLY A 19 -16.16 7.11 19.95
C GLY A 19 -16.06 5.72 20.62
N LEU A 20 -17.03 4.83 20.41
CA LEU A 20 -17.02 3.45 20.93
C LEU A 20 -16.11 2.50 20.11
N LYS A 21 -15.44 3.03 19.08
CA LYS A 21 -14.47 2.31 18.25
C LYS A 21 -15.09 1.09 17.54
N GLY A 22 -16.39 1.03 17.29
CA GLY A 22 -17.05 -0.13 16.64
C GLY A 22 -18.50 -0.22 17.10
N THR A 23 -19.36 -0.87 16.31
CA THR A 23 -20.78 -1.06 16.70
C THR A 23 -21.01 -2.44 17.35
N ASP A 24 -20.16 -3.41 17.06
CA ASP A 24 -20.36 -4.81 17.47
C ASP A 24 -20.33 -4.94 19.00
N GLY A 25 -21.41 -5.53 19.55
CA GLY A 25 -21.61 -5.73 21.00
C GLY A 25 -21.89 -4.45 21.81
N VAL A 26 -22.05 -3.28 21.17
CA VAL A 26 -22.25 -1.99 21.86
C VAL A 26 -23.32 -1.11 21.20
N LEU A 27 -24.23 -1.71 20.41
CA LEU A 27 -25.27 -0.98 19.67
C LEU A 27 -26.17 -0.13 20.58
N ASP A 28 -26.66 -0.69 21.68
CA ASP A 28 -27.55 0.02 22.62
C ASP A 28 -26.86 1.28 23.17
N LYS A 29 -25.60 1.13 23.58
CA LYS A 29 -24.78 2.24 24.05
C LYS A 29 -24.50 3.27 22.95
N ALA A 30 -24.38 2.84 21.69
CA ALA A 30 -24.20 3.76 20.57
C ALA A 30 -25.47 4.60 20.34
N LEU A 31 -26.64 3.97 20.43
CA LEU A 31 -27.94 4.64 20.32
C LEU A 31 -28.17 5.63 21.47
N GLU A 32 -27.86 5.24 22.72
CA GLU A 32 -27.91 6.14 23.89
C GLU A 32 -27.03 7.39 23.71
N LEU A 33 -25.88 7.24 23.06
CA LEU A 33 -24.97 8.34 22.75
C LEU A 33 -25.36 9.14 21.50
N GLY A 34 -26.53 8.86 20.90
CA GLY A 34 -27.09 9.60 19.76
C GLY A 34 -26.54 9.18 18.39
N ALA A 35 -26.01 7.96 18.24
CA ALA A 35 -25.57 7.47 16.94
C ALA A 35 -26.75 7.29 15.97
N ILE A 36 -26.54 7.68 14.71
CA ILE A 36 -27.55 7.59 13.64
C ILE A 36 -27.05 6.60 12.57
N PRO A 37 -27.93 5.74 12.00
CA PRO A 37 -27.57 4.87 10.88
C PRO A 37 -27.02 5.65 9.67
N ARG A 38 -25.83 5.27 9.21
CA ARG A 38 -25.16 5.90 8.05
C ARG A 38 -25.00 4.97 6.86
N ALA A 39 -25.05 3.66 7.08
CA ALA A 39 -24.86 2.67 6.03
C ALA A 39 -25.91 2.77 4.91
N PRO A 40 -27.22 2.97 5.18
CA PRO A 40 -28.22 3.12 4.12
C PRO A 40 -27.94 4.31 3.18
N LEU A 41 -27.58 5.46 3.74
CA LEU A 41 -27.21 6.65 2.95
C LEU A 41 -25.96 6.43 2.09
N ARG A 42 -25.00 5.65 2.58
CA ARG A 42 -23.80 5.30 1.80
C ARG A 42 -24.13 4.27 0.72
N GLY A 43 -24.99 3.30 1.01
CA GLY A 43 -25.56 2.39 0.01
C GLY A 43 -26.23 3.15 -1.12
N LYS A 44 -27.09 4.11 -0.78
CA LYS A 44 -27.78 4.99 -1.74
C LYS A 44 -26.79 5.70 -2.66
N LYS A 45 -25.76 6.34 -2.12
CA LYS A 45 -24.71 7.01 -2.90
C LYS A 45 -23.96 6.09 -3.88
N ALA A 46 -23.79 4.82 -3.54
CA ALA A 46 -23.18 3.85 -4.45
C ALA A 46 -24.15 3.46 -5.57
N LEU A 47 -25.43 3.23 -5.26
CA LEU A 47 -26.46 2.89 -6.26
C LEU A 47 -26.80 4.06 -7.20
N GLU A 48 -26.67 5.31 -6.76
CA GLU A 48 -26.87 6.50 -7.61
C GLU A 48 -25.96 6.46 -8.86
N GLU A 49 -24.77 5.90 -8.76
CA GLU A 49 -23.83 5.76 -9.88
C GLU A 49 -24.29 4.73 -10.93
N LEU A 50 -25.26 3.87 -10.59
CA LEU A 50 -25.81 2.81 -11.45
C LEU A 50 -27.12 3.20 -12.12
N LEU A 51 -27.65 4.41 -11.87
CA LEU A 51 -28.97 4.83 -12.35
C LEU A 51 -29.10 4.82 -13.88
N ASP A 52 -28.01 5.06 -14.61
CA ASP A 52 -28.01 5.06 -16.08
C ASP A 52 -28.07 3.67 -16.70
N ILE A 53 -27.78 2.61 -15.93
CA ILE A 53 -27.90 1.21 -16.34
C ILE A 53 -28.96 0.47 -15.53
N LYS A 54 -29.85 1.21 -14.88
CA LYS A 54 -30.87 0.71 -13.96
C LYS A 54 -31.77 -0.36 -14.58
N ASP A 55 -32.20 -0.15 -15.82
CA ASP A 55 -33.09 -1.09 -16.52
C ASP A 55 -32.39 -2.38 -16.98
N GLU A 56 -31.05 -2.42 -16.88
CA GLU A 56 -30.22 -3.58 -17.20
C GLU A 56 -29.90 -4.43 -15.97
N ILE A 57 -30.25 -3.97 -14.75
CA ILE A 57 -29.92 -4.59 -13.47
C ILE A 57 -31.18 -5.06 -12.72
N GLU A 58 -31.15 -6.30 -12.23
CA GLU A 58 -32.04 -6.80 -11.17
C GLU A 58 -31.27 -6.79 -9.84
N ILE A 59 -31.78 -6.08 -8.83
CA ILE A 59 -31.17 -6.06 -7.49
C ILE A 59 -31.76 -7.18 -6.64
N LEU A 60 -30.90 -8.09 -6.18
CA LEU A 60 -31.25 -9.10 -5.19
C LEU A 60 -30.83 -8.57 -3.81
N THR A 61 -31.76 -8.46 -2.86
CA THR A 61 -31.48 -7.83 -1.56
C THR A 61 -32.31 -8.41 -0.41
N CYS A 62 -32.09 -7.90 0.79
CA CYS A 62 -32.86 -8.23 1.99
C CYS A 62 -33.95 -7.21 2.25
N SER A 63 -35.00 -7.63 2.95
CA SER A 63 -36.10 -6.73 3.32
C SER A 63 -35.64 -5.54 4.18
N GLY A 64 -36.39 -4.44 4.09
CA GLY A 64 -36.21 -3.25 4.92
C GLY A 64 -34.89 -2.50 4.70
N ASP A 65 -34.26 -2.10 5.81
CA ASP A 65 -33.04 -1.27 5.81
C ASP A 65 -31.79 -2.01 5.35
N MET A 66 -31.86 -3.34 5.19
CA MET A 66 -30.76 -4.15 4.67
C MET A 66 -30.58 -4.04 3.15
N GLY A 67 -31.41 -3.26 2.46
CA GLY A 67 -31.17 -2.82 1.10
C GLY A 67 -32.43 -2.57 0.27
N GLU A 68 -33.55 -3.22 0.60
CA GLU A 68 -34.83 -3.06 -0.08
C GLU A 68 -35.28 -1.60 -0.15
N HIS A 69 -35.34 -0.90 0.99
CA HIS A 69 -35.81 0.48 1.05
C HIS A 69 -34.99 1.40 0.13
N VAL A 70 -33.66 1.29 0.17
CA VAL A 70 -32.74 2.11 -0.62
C VAL A 70 -32.86 1.81 -2.11
N ALA A 71 -32.97 0.55 -2.49
CA ALA A 71 -33.07 0.14 -3.89
C ALA A 71 -34.42 0.55 -4.51
N LEU A 72 -35.53 0.38 -3.77
CA LEU A 72 -36.87 0.80 -4.18
C LEU A 72 -36.99 2.33 -4.25
N GLU A 73 -36.38 3.08 -3.34
CA GLU A 73 -36.38 4.54 -3.36
C GLU A 73 -35.75 5.09 -4.66
N LEU A 74 -34.67 4.45 -5.14
CA LEU A 74 -34.04 4.76 -6.43
C LEU A 74 -34.76 4.11 -7.62
N GLY A 75 -35.80 3.32 -7.34
CA GLY A 75 -36.72 2.69 -8.27
C GLY A 75 -36.16 1.48 -9.01
N PHE A 76 -35.08 0.86 -8.54
CA PHE A 76 -34.53 -0.37 -9.15
C PHE A 76 -35.55 -1.51 -9.07
N ASN A 77 -35.51 -2.42 -10.05
CA ASN A 77 -36.23 -3.68 -9.93
C ASN A 77 -35.56 -4.54 -8.86
N THR A 78 -36.32 -4.92 -7.82
CA THR A 78 -35.79 -5.61 -6.65
C THR A 78 -36.47 -6.95 -6.42
N ARG A 79 -35.67 -7.93 -5.99
CA ARG A 79 -36.14 -9.24 -5.52
C ARG A 79 -35.55 -9.56 -4.17
N LEU A 80 -36.41 -9.94 -3.22
CA LEU A 80 -35.97 -10.33 -1.89
C LEU A 80 -35.37 -11.73 -1.90
N VAL A 81 -34.17 -11.87 -1.37
CA VAL A 81 -33.49 -13.16 -1.13
C VAL A 81 -33.50 -13.57 0.33
N HIS A 82 -33.86 -12.64 1.23
CA HIS A 82 -34.02 -12.89 2.65
C HIS A 82 -35.04 -11.89 3.22
N ILE A 83 -35.91 -12.37 4.10
CA ILE A 83 -36.89 -11.54 4.80
C ILE A 83 -36.52 -11.58 6.28
N GLN A 84 -36.20 -10.41 6.82
CA GLN A 84 -35.92 -10.23 8.24
C GLN A 84 -37.21 -10.43 9.05
N THR A 85 -37.15 -11.29 10.06
CA THR A 85 -38.32 -11.64 10.90
C THR A 85 -38.33 -10.92 12.25
N SER A 86 -37.25 -10.23 12.62
CA SER A 86 -37.07 -9.49 13.88
C SER A 86 -36.90 -8.00 13.64
N ASP A 87 -37.19 -7.16 14.64
CA ASP A 87 -36.99 -5.71 14.55
C ASP A 87 -35.50 -5.30 14.48
N SER A 88 -34.59 -6.19 14.87
CA SER A 88 -33.14 -5.99 14.82
C SER A 88 -32.45 -6.92 13.82
N THR A 89 -31.41 -6.42 13.16
CA THR A 89 -30.58 -7.18 12.21
C THR A 89 -29.37 -7.79 12.89
N SER A 90 -28.96 -8.97 12.42
CA SER A 90 -27.80 -9.69 12.91
C SER A 90 -26.75 -9.93 11.80
N ASN A 91 -25.57 -10.40 12.21
CA ASN A 91 -24.56 -10.88 11.29
C ASN A 91 -25.04 -12.14 10.53
N GLU A 92 -25.91 -12.96 11.14
CA GLU A 92 -26.51 -14.14 10.50
C GLU A 92 -27.35 -13.75 9.28
N ASP A 93 -28.11 -12.64 9.36
CA ASP A 93 -28.89 -12.12 8.23
C ASP A 93 -28.00 -11.77 7.04
N THR A 94 -26.82 -11.19 7.30
CA THR A 94 -25.82 -10.89 6.25
C THR A 94 -25.32 -12.17 5.59
N GLN A 95 -25.04 -13.21 6.39
CA GLN A 95 -24.52 -14.49 5.89
C GLN A 95 -25.56 -15.26 5.07
N ILE A 96 -26.82 -15.31 5.55
CA ILE A 96 -27.93 -15.95 4.84
C ILE A 96 -28.18 -15.26 3.50
N ALA A 97 -28.22 -13.93 3.50
CA ALA A 97 -28.40 -13.14 2.30
C ALA A 97 -27.31 -13.39 1.26
N ALA A 98 -26.04 -13.30 1.67
CA ALA A 98 -24.90 -13.51 0.79
C ALA A 98 -24.88 -14.93 0.20
N LYS A 99 -25.24 -15.94 1.00
CA LYS A 99 -25.35 -17.33 0.54
C LYS A 99 -26.50 -17.52 -0.46
N ASN A 100 -27.65 -16.90 -0.23
CA ASN A 100 -28.78 -16.95 -1.16
C ASN A 100 -28.47 -16.22 -2.48
N MET A 101 -27.77 -15.08 -2.42
CA MET A 101 -27.28 -14.38 -3.61
C MET A 101 -26.31 -15.23 -4.42
N LEU A 102 -25.39 -15.93 -3.75
CA LEU A 102 -24.48 -16.87 -4.42
C LEU A 102 -25.24 -18.00 -5.13
N ASN A 103 -26.24 -18.60 -4.47
CA ASN A 103 -27.07 -19.66 -5.06
C ASN A 103 -27.89 -19.15 -6.27
N GLU A 104 -28.26 -17.87 -6.26
CA GLU A 104 -28.95 -17.18 -7.35
C GLU A 104 -28.03 -16.76 -8.51
N ASN A 105 -26.72 -17.03 -8.39
CA ASN A 105 -25.67 -16.67 -9.33
C ASN A 105 -25.64 -15.17 -9.65
N VAL A 106 -25.60 -14.33 -8.63
CA VAL A 106 -25.37 -12.89 -8.82
C VAL A 106 -24.03 -12.64 -9.52
N ASP A 107 -23.99 -11.65 -10.41
CA ASP A 107 -22.75 -11.25 -11.10
C ASP A 107 -21.77 -10.57 -10.14
N LEU A 108 -22.31 -9.81 -9.17
CA LEU A 108 -21.56 -9.02 -8.20
C LEU A 108 -22.35 -8.89 -6.90
N ILE A 109 -21.67 -8.95 -5.74
CA ILE A 109 -22.23 -8.56 -4.43
C ILE A 109 -21.65 -7.22 -4.01
N LEU A 110 -22.51 -6.20 -3.92
CA LEU A 110 -22.19 -4.89 -3.38
C LEU A 110 -22.69 -4.82 -1.94
N PHE A 111 -21.78 -4.62 -0.98
CA PHE A 111 -22.16 -4.64 0.45
C PHE A 111 -21.69 -3.41 1.21
N ALA A 112 -22.54 -2.82 2.05
CA ALA A 112 -22.21 -1.67 2.89
C ALA A 112 -21.98 -2.09 4.34
N GLY A 113 -20.75 -1.86 4.84
CA GLY A 113 -20.37 -2.31 6.18
C GLY A 113 -18.98 -1.85 6.63
N GLY A 114 -18.48 -2.48 7.69
CA GLY A 114 -17.07 -2.44 8.12
C GLY A 114 -16.46 -3.84 8.11
N ASP A 115 -15.20 -4.00 8.54
CA ASP A 115 -14.46 -5.26 8.40
C ASP A 115 -15.21 -6.51 8.95
N GLY A 116 -15.99 -6.37 10.03
CA GLY A 116 -16.87 -7.44 10.52
C GLY A 116 -17.90 -7.92 9.49
N THR A 117 -18.48 -7.00 8.70
CA THR A 117 -19.37 -7.34 7.58
C THR A 117 -18.61 -8.02 6.45
N ALA A 118 -17.38 -7.59 6.14
CA ALA A 118 -16.55 -8.30 5.14
C ALA A 118 -16.24 -9.74 5.58
N ARG A 119 -16.05 -9.96 6.88
CA ARG A 119 -15.90 -11.29 7.48
C ARG A 119 -17.16 -12.14 7.30
N ASP A 120 -18.34 -11.57 7.55
CA ASP A 120 -19.62 -12.24 7.34
C ASP A 120 -19.83 -12.62 5.87
N ILE A 121 -19.51 -11.72 4.94
CA ILE A 121 -19.53 -12.02 3.51
C ILE A 121 -18.60 -13.19 3.20
N TYR A 122 -17.34 -13.14 3.66
CA TYR A 122 -16.40 -14.24 3.45
C TYR A 122 -16.88 -15.58 4.00
N ASN A 123 -17.47 -15.60 5.20
CA ASN A 123 -18.04 -16.82 5.79
C ASN A 123 -19.14 -17.44 4.92
N ALA A 124 -19.91 -16.61 4.22
CA ALA A 124 -21.00 -17.06 3.38
C ALA A 124 -20.56 -17.50 1.97
N VAL A 125 -19.65 -16.75 1.33
CA VAL A 125 -19.33 -16.95 -0.09
C VAL A 125 -17.91 -17.43 -0.38
N ALA A 126 -16.99 -17.32 0.59
CA ALA A 126 -15.57 -17.58 0.41
C ALA A 126 -15.04 -16.92 -0.88
N ASP A 127 -14.34 -17.64 -1.74
CA ASP A 127 -13.80 -17.12 -2.99
C ASP A 127 -14.75 -17.29 -4.20
N LYS A 128 -16.03 -17.64 -3.98
CA LYS A 128 -16.96 -18.02 -5.05
C LYS A 128 -17.73 -16.87 -5.68
N ALA A 129 -17.81 -15.72 -5.00
CA ALA A 129 -18.48 -14.53 -5.51
C ALA A 129 -17.47 -13.40 -5.72
N VAL A 130 -17.77 -12.54 -6.71
CA VAL A 130 -17.10 -11.25 -6.85
C VAL A 130 -17.85 -10.24 -6.00
N VAL A 131 -17.11 -9.46 -5.21
CA VAL A 131 -17.69 -8.53 -4.23
C VAL A 131 -17.07 -7.14 -4.34
N ILE A 132 -17.79 -6.12 -3.88
CA ILE A 132 -17.26 -4.78 -3.63
C ILE A 132 -17.82 -4.27 -2.29
N GLY A 133 -16.93 -3.85 -1.40
CA GLY A 133 -17.31 -3.18 -0.16
C GLY A 133 -17.59 -1.69 -0.37
N ILE A 134 -18.76 -1.23 0.04
CA ILE A 134 -19.10 0.17 0.27
C ILE A 134 -18.66 0.53 1.70
N PRO A 135 -17.71 1.46 1.87
CA PRO A 135 -17.20 1.76 3.19
C PRO A 135 -18.29 2.43 4.03
N ALA A 136 -18.75 1.80 5.12
CA ALA A 136 -19.74 2.37 6.05
C ALA A 136 -19.19 2.58 7.47
N GLY A 137 -18.17 1.80 7.86
CA GLY A 137 -17.45 1.95 9.13
C GLY A 137 -16.44 3.10 9.18
N VAL A 138 -15.89 3.33 10.37
CA VAL A 138 -14.73 4.22 10.62
C VAL A 138 -13.38 3.47 10.67
N LYS A 139 -13.43 2.13 10.65
CA LYS A 139 -12.30 1.21 10.70
C LYS A 139 -12.44 0.21 9.56
N ILE A 140 -11.85 0.55 8.43
CA ILE A 140 -11.90 -0.29 7.24
C ILE A 140 -10.46 -0.55 6.85
N HIS A 141 -10.02 -1.77 7.07
CA HIS A 141 -8.66 -2.24 6.86
C HIS A 141 -8.58 -3.23 5.70
N SER A 142 -9.65 -3.97 5.45
CA SER A 142 -9.70 -4.93 4.36
C SER A 142 -9.69 -4.21 3.00
N PRO A 143 -8.77 -4.56 2.07
CA PRO A 143 -8.74 -4.00 0.70
C PRO A 143 -9.98 -4.30 -0.17
N VAL A 144 -10.96 -5.03 0.34
CA VAL A 144 -12.24 -5.32 -0.34
C VAL A 144 -13.12 -4.08 -0.56
N TYR A 145 -12.85 -2.99 0.16
CA TYR A 145 -13.63 -1.77 0.08
C TYR A 145 -13.11 -0.81 -1.00
N ALA A 146 -14.03 -0.10 -1.64
CA ALA A 146 -13.68 1.04 -2.48
C ALA A 146 -13.29 2.26 -1.62
N GLN A 147 -12.60 3.24 -2.22
CA GLN A 147 -12.13 4.44 -1.51
C GLN A 147 -13.25 5.26 -0.86
N ASN A 148 -14.44 5.27 -1.45
CA ASN A 148 -15.65 5.91 -0.93
C ASN A 148 -16.89 5.29 -1.60
N PRO A 149 -18.12 5.60 -1.13
CA PRO A 149 -19.34 4.99 -1.68
C PRO A 149 -19.56 5.22 -3.18
N SER A 150 -19.35 6.45 -3.68
CA SER A 150 -19.47 6.73 -5.12
C SER A 150 -18.45 5.94 -5.94
N LYS A 151 -17.22 5.76 -5.43
CA LYS A 151 -16.21 4.91 -6.09
C LYS A 151 -16.60 3.42 -6.11
N ALA A 152 -17.29 2.93 -5.08
CA ALA A 152 -17.85 1.58 -5.08
C ALA A 152 -18.88 1.40 -6.20
N GLY A 153 -19.81 2.37 -6.34
CA GLY A 153 -20.80 2.39 -7.41
C GLY A 153 -20.17 2.46 -8.81
N GLN A 154 -19.20 3.35 -9.00
CA GLN A 154 -18.46 3.47 -10.28
C GLN A 154 -17.72 2.18 -10.64
N LEU A 155 -17.10 1.52 -9.66
CA LEU A 155 -16.42 0.24 -9.88
C LEU A 155 -17.42 -0.88 -10.21
N ALA A 156 -18.54 -0.94 -9.49
CA ALA A 156 -19.62 -1.88 -9.77
C ALA A 156 -20.16 -1.70 -11.21
N LYS A 157 -20.39 -0.45 -11.62
CA LYS A 157 -20.83 -0.11 -12.98
C LYS A 157 -19.87 -0.60 -14.04
N LEU A 158 -18.59 -0.29 -13.89
CA LEU A 158 -17.57 -0.68 -14.85
C LEU A 158 -17.48 -2.20 -14.99
N TYR A 159 -17.63 -2.94 -13.89
CA TYR A 159 -17.65 -4.39 -13.90
C TYR A 159 -18.93 -4.96 -14.53
N LEU A 160 -20.11 -4.47 -14.12
CA LEU A 160 -21.41 -4.94 -14.65
C LEU A 160 -21.60 -4.64 -16.14
N THR A 161 -20.98 -3.56 -16.64
CA THR A 161 -20.95 -3.18 -18.06
C THR A 161 -19.77 -3.78 -18.83
N GLU A 162 -19.03 -4.72 -18.22
CA GLU A 162 -17.93 -5.47 -18.83
C GLU A 162 -16.77 -4.58 -19.35
N LYS A 163 -16.63 -3.36 -18.81
CA LYS A 163 -15.49 -2.46 -19.08
C LYS A 163 -14.25 -2.82 -18.27
N ILE A 164 -14.40 -3.64 -17.24
CA ILE A 164 -13.32 -4.26 -16.47
C ILE A 164 -13.66 -5.75 -16.34
N ASP A 165 -12.72 -6.60 -16.72
CA ASP A 165 -12.77 -8.05 -16.59
C ASP A 165 -11.78 -8.59 -15.55
N LYS A 166 -10.78 -7.77 -15.17
CA LYS A 166 -9.75 -8.16 -14.21
C LYS A 166 -10.31 -8.28 -12.80
N ILE A 167 -10.24 -9.49 -12.26
CA ILE A 167 -10.55 -9.82 -10.86
C ILE A 167 -9.25 -10.03 -10.09
N GLN A 168 -9.23 -9.59 -8.83
CA GLN A 168 -8.11 -9.80 -7.92
C GLN A 168 -8.60 -10.38 -6.60
N GLU A 169 -7.84 -11.33 -6.06
CA GLU A 169 -7.99 -11.79 -4.68
C GLU A 169 -7.35 -10.81 -3.71
N VAL A 170 -8.11 -10.41 -2.71
CA VAL A 170 -7.66 -9.45 -1.70
C VAL A 170 -8.01 -9.96 -0.30
N GLU A 171 -7.18 -9.57 0.66
CA GLU A 171 -7.27 -10.05 2.04
C GLU A 171 -8.53 -9.51 2.74
N VAL A 172 -9.17 -10.35 3.53
CA VAL A 172 -10.11 -9.97 4.59
C VAL A 172 -9.35 -10.01 5.90
N LEU A 173 -9.28 -8.88 6.59
CA LEU A 173 -8.51 -8.74 7.82
C LEU A 173 -9.47 -8.78 9.02
N ASP A 174 -9.12 -9.57 10.04
CA ASP A 174 -9.79 -9.54 11.33
C ASP A 174 -9.08 -8.56 12.26
N ILE A 175 -9.88 -7.79 12.99
CA ILE A 175 -9.36 -6.82 13.95
C ILE A 175 -9.90 -7.27 15.30
N ASP A 176 -8.99 -7.57 16.21
CA ASP A 176 -9.36 -7.79 17.60
C ASP A 176 -9.89 -6.47 18.18
N GLU A 177 -11.22 -6.35 18.23
CA GLU A 177 -11.88 -5.14 18.70
C GLU A 177 -11.60 -4.85 20.18
N GLU A 178 -11.41 -5.88 21.01
CA GLU A 178 -11.08 -5.72 22.42
C GLU A 178 -9.66 -5.19 22.60
N ALA A 179 -8.68 -5.80 21.92
CA ALA A 179 -7.31 -5.31 21.87
C ALA A 179 -7.25 -3.90 21.31
N TYR A 180 -8.04 -3.60 20.27
CA TYR A 180 -8.13 -2.26 19.70
C TYR A 180 -8.74 -1.25 20.68
N ARG A 181 -9.79 -1.63 21.44
CA ARG A 181 -10.37 -0.77 22.48
C ARG A 181 -9.32 -0.44 23.55
N ALA A 182 -8.43 -1.40 23.86
CA ALA A 182 -7.26 -1.24 24.72
C ALA A 182 -6.05 -0.53 24.06
N GLY A 183 -6.16 -0.07 22.81
CA GLY A 183 -5.10 0.69 22.11
C GLY A 183 -4.02 -0.15 21.43
N LYS A 184 -4.18 -1.48 21.37
CA LYS A 184 -3.29 -2.38 20.64
C LYS A 184 -3.91 -2.75 19.30
N VAL A 185 -3.21 -2.50 18.19
CA VAL A 185 -3.67 -2.89 16.85
C VAL A 185 -3.08 -4.27 16.55
N ASN A 186 -3.92 -5.30 16.66
CA ASN A 186 -3.59 -6.64 16.19
C ASN A 186 -4.52 -6.97 15.02
N THR A 187 -3.96 -7.16 13.83
CA THR A 187 -4.70 -7.52 12.62
C THR A 187 -4.20 -8.87 12.13
N SER A 188 -5.09 -9.85 12.06
CA SER A 188 -4.80 -11.17 11.52
C SER A 188 -5.47 -11.35 10.16
N LEU A 189 -4.84 -12.14 9.29
CA LEU A 189 -5.47 -12.55 8.04
C LEU A 189 -6.62 -13.51 8.35
N TYR A 190 -7.83 -13.18 7.91
CA TYR A 190 -9.02 -14.03 8.08
C TYR A 190 -9.29 -14.90 6.86
N GLY A 191 -9.10 -14.34 5.67
CA GLY A 191 -9.41 -15.01 4.41
C GLY A 191 -9.19 -14.12 3.19
N TYR A 192 -9.76 -14.54 2.06
CA TYR A 192 -9.65 -13.83 0.78
C TYR A 192 -11.00 -13.72 0.09
N LEU A 193 -11.26 -12.54 -0.49
CA LEU A 193 -12.43 -12.27 -1.33
C LEU A 193 -11.96 -11.81 -2.72
N LYS A 194 -12.77 -12.08 -3.74
CA LYS A 194 -12.51 -11.63 -5.13
C LYS A 194 -13.17 -10.29 -5.36
N ILE A 195 -12.42 -9.31 -5.86
CA ILE A 195 -12.94 -7.98 -6.23
C ILE A 195 -12.59 -7.65 -7.68
N PRO A 196 -13.42 -6.85 -8.39
CA PRO A 196 -12.99 -6.26 -9.64
C PRO A 196 -11.88 -5.24 -9.37
N PHE A 197 -10.81 -5.29 -10.16
CA PHE A 197 -9.61 -4.51 -9.89
C PHE A 197 -9.40 -3.40 -10.91
N GLU A 198 -9.51 -2.16 -10.43
CA GLU A 198 -9.01 -0.98 -11.12
C GLU A 198 -8.33 -0.06 -10.10
N ARG A 199 -7.06 0.30 -10.37
CA ARG A 199 -6.15 0.94 -9.41
C ARG A 199 -6.67 2.29 -8.90
N LYS A 200 -7.55 2.94 -9.66
CA LYS A 200 -8.15 4.24 -9.32
C LYS A 200 -9.34 4.17 -8.36
N PHE A 201 -9.96 2.99 -8.17
CA PHE A 201 -11.22 2.85 -7.41
C PHE A 201 -11.10 2.02 -6.13
N VAL A 202 -10.14 1.10 -6.07
CA VAL A 202 -9.91 0.27 -4.87
C VAL A 202 -9.17 1.05 -3.78
N GLN A 203 -9.52 0.80 -2.53
CA GLN A 203 -8.82 1.38 -1.38
C GLN A 203 -7.42 0.76 -1.30
N ASN A 204 -6.39 1.59 -1.40
CA ASN A 204 -5.04 1.13 -1.07
C ASN A 204 -5.05 0.70 0.40
N ARG A 205 -4.44 -0.46 0.69
CA ARG A 205 -4.10 -0.89 2.06
C ARG A 205 -3.62 0.37 2.79
N LYS A 206 -4.15 0.65 3.99
CA LYS A 206 -3.66 1.76 4.82
C LYS A 206 -2.15 1.61 4.83
N ALA A 207 -1.45 2.49 4.11
CA ALA A 207 -0.01 2.44 4.07
C ALA A 207 0.37 2.49 5.55
N GLY A 208 1.15 1.51 6.01
CA GLY A 208 1.75 1.61 7.34
C GLY A 208 2.27 3.04 7.46
N THR A 209 2.00 3.68 8.60
CA THR A 209 2.40 5.07 8.87
C THR A 209 3.72 5.32 8.15
N PRO A 210 3.80 6.31 7.23
CA PRO A 210 4.97 6.50 6.39
C PRO A 210 6.19 6.35 7.27
N MET A 211 7.02 5.33 6.99
CA MET A 211 8.23 5.14 7.77
C MET A 211 8.96 6.46 7.78
N SER A 212 9.35 6.93 8.96
CA SER A 212 10.15 8.15 9.04
C SER A 212 11.34 8.01 8.11
N GLN A 213 11.80 9.13 7.56
CA GLN A 213 12.95 9.13 6.66
C GLN A 213 14.15 8.43 7.31
N GLU A 214 14.35 8.64 8.62
CA GLU A 214 15.37 7.99 9.44
C GLU A 214 15.18 6.45 9.50
N ALA A 215 13.96 5.97 9.77
CA ALA A 215 13.69 4.53 9.82
C ALA A 215 13.92 3.86 8.45
N SER A 216 13.55 4.55 7.36
CA SER A 216 13.79 4.07 5.99
C SER A 216 15.29 3.98 5.67
N GLN A 217 16.06 5.01 6.04
CA GLN A 217 17.52 5.00 5.87
C GLN A 217 18.17 3.90 6.72
N ASN A 218 17.64 3.65 7.92
CA ASN A 218 18.13 2.59 8.79
C ASN A 218 17.95 1.20 8.17
N LEU A 219 16.79 0.91 7.58
CA LEU A 219 16.57 -0.36 6.89
C LEU A 219 17.48 -0.55 5.67
N ILE A 220 17.72 0.51 4.91
CA ILE A 220 18.68 0.49 3.79
C ILE A 220 20.09 0.17 4.30
N SER A 221 20.49 0.80 5.41
CA SER A 221 21.79 0.54 6.05
C SER A 221 21.95 -0.92 6.46
N LEU A 222 20.95 -1.49 7.15
CA LEU A 222 20.99 -2.90 7.55
C LEU A 222 21.09 -3.86 6.36
N ASP A 223 20.39 -3.58 5.25
CA ASP A 223 20.51 -4.38 4.03
C ASP A 223 21.95 -4.35 3.48
N ILE A 224 22.56 -3.17 3.44
CA ILE A 224 23.92 -3.02 2.93
C ILE A 224 24.91 -3.75 3.84
N ILE A 225 24.81 -3.60 5.16
CA ILE A 225 25.70 -4.24 6.15
C ILE A 225 25.59 -5.77 6.10
N ASP A 226 24.38 -6.31 5.97
CA ASP A 226 24.16 -7.76 5.89
C ASP A 226 24.75 -8.38 4.62
N ASN A 227 24.91 -7.58 3.57
CA ASN A 227 25.49 -7.99 2.29
C ASN A 227 26.96 -7.54 2.13
N MET A 228 27.61 -7.07 3.21
CA MET A 228 29.05 -6.77 3.18
C MET A 228 29.87 -8.07 3.15
N GLU A 229 30.86 -8.11 2.27
CA GLU A 229 31.79 -9.22 2.11
C GLU A 229 33.13 -8.93 2.80
N ASP A 230 33.71 -9.94 3.43
CA ASP A 230 35.04 -9.84 4.02
C ASP A 230 36.12 -9.68 2.94
N GLY A 231 37.14 -8.89 3.22
CA GLY A 231 38.26 -8.60 2.31
C GLY A 231 37.92 -7.61 1.18
N VAL A 232 36.75 -6.97 1.21
CA VAL A 232 36.32 -5.94 0.24
C VAL A 232 36.35 -4.57 0.89
N TYR A 233 36.92 -3.60 0.17
CA TYR A 233 36.93 -2.20 0.58
C TYR A 233 35.63 -1.52 0.16
N TYR A 234 34.83 -1.11 1.15
CA TYR A 234 33.58 -0.37 0.94
C TYR A 234 33.87 1.13 1.04
N ILE A 235 33.84 1.81 -0.11
CA ILE A 235 33.93 3.26 -0.21
C ILE A 235 32.53 3.81 0.04
N VAL A 236 32.34 4.53 1.14
CA VAL A 236 31.07 5.10 1.56
C VAL A 236 31.05 6.59 1.20
N GLY A 237 30.25 6.92 0.19
CA GLY A 237 30.10 8.30 -0.27
C GLY A 237 29.29 9.18 0.70
N PRO A 238 29.35 10.50 0.51
CA PRO A 238 28.70 11.45 1.40
C PRO A 238 27.18 11.36 1.35
N GLY A 239 26.53 11.74 2.45
CA GLY A 239 25.09 11.96 2.48
C GLY A 239 24.36 11.35 3.67
N THR A 240 23.13 11.83 3.88
CA THR A 240 22.28 11.41 5.01
C THR A 240 21.79 9.97 4.90
N THR A 241 21.76 9.38 3.69
CA THR A 241 21.29 8.00 3.47
C THR A 241 22.39 6.97 3.68
N THR A 242 23.67 7.34 3.49
CA THR A 242 24.82 6.46 3.73
C THR A 242 25.27 6.51 5.19
N ARG A 243 25.07 7.64 5.88
CA ARG A 243 25.42 7.82 7.30
C ARG A 243 24.94 6.72 8.25
N PRO A 244 23.70 6.19 8.16
CA PRO A 244 23.27 5.12 9.05
C PRO A 244 24.06 3.82 8.91
N ILE A 245 24.81 3.62 7.82
CA ILE A 245 25.73 2.48 7.66
C ILE A 245 26.84 2.58 8.71
N MET A 246 27.52 3.73 8.74
CA MET A 246 28.59 3.98 9.69
C MET A 246 28.09 3.96 11.14
N LYS A 247 26.92 4.57 11.40
CA LYS A 247 26.31 4.53 12.74
C LYS A 247 25.99 3.13 13.23
N ASN A 248 25.40 2.27 12.38
CA ASN A 248 25.02 0.91 12.77
C ASN A 248 26.24 -0.02 12.94
N LEU A 249 27.38 0.35 12.36
CA LEU A 249 28.67 -0.32 12.58
C LEU A 249 29.46 0.28 13.76
N ASP A 250 28.90 1.28 14.46
CA ASP A 250 29.58 2.05 15.51
C ASP A 250 30.92 2.67 15.06
N LEU A 251 30.99 3.09 13.79
CA LEU A 251 32.18 3.69 13.20
C LEU A 251 32.13 5.22 13.16
N PRO A 252 33.29 5.90 13.26
CA PRO A 252 33.37 7.33 12.98
C PRO A 252 33.04 7.60 11.51
N TYR A 253 32.45 8.77 11.21
CA TYR A 253 32.07 9.13 9.85
C TYR A 253 32.15 10.63 9.60
N THR A 254 32.25 10.99 8.32
CA THR A 254 32.16 12.36 7.83
C THR A 254 30.86 12.59 7.09
N LEU A 255 30.28 13.79 7.20
CA LEU A 255 28.99 14.08 6.55
C LEU A 255 29.15 14.35 5.05
N LEU A 256 30.24 15.04 4.68
CA LEU A 256 30.53 15.53 3.34
C LEU A 256 31.76 14.86 2.71
N GLY A 257 32.49 14.05 3.49
CA GLY A 257 33.64 13.32 3.02
C GLY A 257 33.27 11.96 2.44
N VAL A 258 34.29 11.28 1.96
CA VAL A 258 34.22 9.88 1.53
C VAL A 258 35.00 9.07 2.55
N ASP A 259 34.38 8.07 3.15
CA ASP A 259 35.01 7.20 4.14
C ASP A 259 35.23 5.79 3.53
N VAL A 260 36.16 5.02 4.07
CA VAL A 260 36.48 3.67 3.59
C VAL A 260 36.40 2.68 4.74
N VAL A 261 35.65 1.62 4.54
CA VAL A 261 35.40 0.54 5.50
C VAL A 261 35.95 -0.78 4.94
N LEU A 262 36.62 -1.57 5.78
CA LEU A 262 37.11 -2.90 5.45
C LEU A 262 36.75 -3.84 6.60
N ASN A 263 36.16 -5.00 6.31
CA ASN A 263 35.75 -5.99 7.33
C ASN A 263 34.88 -5.37 8.44
N LYS A 264 34.01 -4.44 8.07
CA LYS A 264 33.15 -3.68 9.01
C LYS A 264 33.91 -2.82 10.03
N GLU A 265 35.19 -2.57 9.80
CA GLU A 265 36.03 -1.65 10.57
C GLU A 265 36.43 -0.44 9.73
N ILE A 266 36.73 0.68 10.38
CA ILE A 266 37.17 1.88 9.68
C ILE A 266 38.59 1.68 9.13
N TYR A 267 38.74 1.83 7.81
CA TYR A 267 40.05 1.81 7.16
C TYR A 267 40.62 3.21 7.01
N ALA A 268 39.81 4.16 6.53
CA ALA A 268 40.19 5.55 6.38
C ALA A 268 38.95 6.47 6.40
N ILE A 269 39.13 7.71 6.84
CA ILE A 269 38.07 8.73 6.96
C ILE A 269 38.46 9.92 6.09
N ASP A 270 37.48 10.56 5.45
CA ASP A 270 37.65 11.75 4.60
C ASP A 270 38.76 11.62 3.54
N VAL A 271 38.73 10.52 2.80
CA VAL A 271 39.80 10.20 1.85
C VAL A 271 39.78 11.14 0.64
N THR A 272 40.98 11.50 0.20
CA THR A 272 41.22 12.26 -1.02
C THR A 272 41.13 11.38 -2.26
N GLU A 273 40.99 11.99 -3.44
CA GLU A 273 41.02 11.29 -4.73
C GLU A 273 42.27 10.41 -4.87
N LYS A 274 43.45 10.95 -4.54
CA LYS A 274 44.72 10.23 -4.65
C LYS A 274 44.71 8.94 -3.80
N GLN A 275 44.22 9.03 -2.57
CA GLN A 275 44.10 7.87 -1.70
C GLN A 275 43.10 6.85 -2.25
N LEU A 276 41.98 7.30 -2.81
CA LEU A 276 40.99 6.42 -3.44
C LEU A 276 41.58 5.69 -4.66
N ILE A 277 42.39 6.36 -5.48
CA ILE A 277 43.11 5.74 -6.60
C ILE A 277 44.04 4.64 -6.07
N ASP A 278 44.90 4.96 -5.09
CA ASP A 278 45.84 3.98 -4.52
C ASP A 278 45.13 2.75 -3.93
N ILE A 279 43.96 2.94 -3.30
CA ILE A 279 43.14 1.86 -2.73
C ILE A 279 42.50 1.02 -3.85
N THR A 280 41.90 1.67 -4.85
CA THR A 280 41.11 0.99 -5.90
C THR A 280 41.97 0.26 -6.93
N GLU A 281 43.21 0.68 -7.16
CA GLU A 281 44.15 -0.02 -8.06
C GLU A 281 44.61 -1.37 -7.51
N ASN A 282 44.72 -1.49 -6.19
CA ASN A 282 45.36 -2.64 -5.54
C ASN A 282 44.37 -3.60 -4.86
N ASN A 283 43.09 -3.22 -4.73
CA ASN A 283 42.14 -3.94 -3.90
C ASN A 283 40.76 -4.06 -4.56
N LYS A 284 40.02 -5.11 -4.19
CA LYS A 284 38.61 -5.23 -4.56
C LYS A 284 37.79 -4.19 -3.80
N CYS A 285 37.10 -3.33 -4.54
CA CYS A 285 36.36 -2.21 -3.98
C CYS A 285 34.88 -2.23 -4.41
N LYS A 286 34.00 -1.77 -3.51
CA LYS A 286 32.60 -1.45 -3.82
C LYS A 286 32.29 -0.03 -3.36
N LEU A 287 31.49 0.68 -4.13
CA LEU A 287 31.10 2.06 -3.85
C LEU A 287 29.66 2.12 -3.38
N ILE A 288 29.41 2.65 -2.20
CA ILE A 288 28.06 2.94 -1.71
C ILE A 288 27.79 4.43 -1.86
N ILE A 289 26.76 4.80 -2.61
CA ILE A 289 26.44 6.20 -2.90
C ILE A 289 24.93 6.46 -2.85
N THR A 290 24.55 7.72 -2.60
CA THR A 290 23.16 8.18 -2.61
C THR A 290 23.01 9.39 -3.53
N PRO A 291 21.88 9.54 -4.24
CA PRO A 291 21.63 10.74 -5.03
C PRO A 291 21.44 11.98 -4.15
N ILE A 292 21.80 13.14 -4.69
CA ILE A 292 21.46 14.44 -4.10
C ILE A 292 19.94 14.63 -4.17
N GLY A 293 19.32 14.86 -3.01
CA GLY A 293 17.87 15.06 -2.87
C GLY A 293 17.35 16.18 -3.78
N GLY A 294 16.19 15.97 -4.39
CA GLY A 294 15.56 16.88 -5.36
C GLY A 294 16.27 17.08 -6.71
N GLN A 295 17.59 16.84 -6.81
CA GLN A 295 18.35 17.08 -8.05
C GLN A 295 18.68 15.80 -8.82
N GLY A 296 18.87 14.67 -8.13
CA GLY A 296 19.11 13.37 -8.76
C GLY A 296 20.54 13.10 -9.21
N TYR A 297 21.49 14.00 -8.97
CA TYR A 297 22.91 13.76 -9.26
C TYR A 297 23.47 12.64 -8.37
N LEU A 298 24.08 11.63 -8.99
CA LEU A 298 24.86 10.59 -8.32
C LEU A 298 26.35 10.93 -8.25
N PHE A 299 26.89 11.53 -9.32
CA PHE A 299 28.30 11.87 -9.43
C PHE A 299 28.48 13.28 -9.99
N GLY A 300 29.64 13.89 -9.72
CA GLY A 300 30.02 15.22 -10.21
C GLY A 300 29.78 16.36 -9.23
N ARG A 301 28.73 16.22 -8.40
CA ARG A 301 28.34 17.23 -7.42
C ARG A 301 28.47 16.68 -6.01
N GLY A 302 29.21 17.40 -5.17
CA GLY A 302 29.35 17.09 -3.74
C GLY A 302 30.18 15.85 -3.42
N ASN A 303 30.80 15.21 -4.41
CA ASN A 303 31.62 14.01 -4.24
C ASN A 303 32.77 13.92 -5.26
N GLN A 304 33.46 15.05 -5.49
CA GLN A 304 34.52 15.18 -6.51
C GLN A 304 35.73 14.25 -6.30
N GLN A 305 35.90 13.70 -5.09
CA GLN A 305 36.92 12.66 -4.82
C GLN A 305 36.66 11.38 -5.63
N LEU A 306 35.41 11.13 -6.05
CA LEU A 306 35.02 10.02 -6.91
C LEU A 306 35.23 10.39 -8.38
N SER A 307 36.50 10.55 -8.75
CA SER A 307 36.88 10.97 -10.10
C SER A 307 36.67 9.87 -11.14
N PRO A 308 36.73 10.20 -12.45
CA PRO A 308 36.67 9.20 -13.51
C PRO A 308 37.64 8.03 -13.31
N LYS A 309 38.87 8.28 -12.85
CA LYS A 309 39.85 7.21 -12.60
C LYS A 309 39.38 6.24 -11.53
N VAL A 310 38.87 6.77 -10.41
CA VAL A 310 38.32 5.97 -9.31
C VAL A 310 37.10 5.17 -9.77
N LEU A 311 36.16 5.80 -10.48
CA LEU A 311 34.93 5.17 -10.94
C LEU A 311 35.20 4.07 -11.97
N ASN A 312 36.14 4.27 -12.89
CA ASN A 312 36.56 3.25 -13.85
C ASN A 312 37.28 2.07 -13.17
N ALA A 313 38.09 2.32 -12.14
CA ALA A 313 38.75 1.26 -11.39
C ALA A 313 37.75 0.39 -10.60
N ILE A 314 36.69 1.00 -10.06
CA ILE A 314 35.64 0.30 -9.31
C ILE A 314 34.73 -0.51 -10.26
N GLY A 315 34.35 0.07 -11.40
CA GLY A 315 33.40 -0.55 -12.32
C GLY A 315 31.94 -0.42 -11.85
N LYS A 316 31.02 -0.28 -12.81
CA LYS A 316 29.60 0.02 -12.54
C LYS A 316 28.89 -1.07 -11.73
N GLU A 317 29.26 -2.32 -11.95
CA GLU A 317 28.71 -3.49 -11.28
C GLU A 317 29.01 -3.52 -9.77
N ASN A 318 30.04 -2.79 -9.34
CA ASN A 318 30.43 -2.66 -7.93
C ASN A 318 29.89 -1.38 -7.28
N ILE A 319 29.02 -0.64 -7.96
CA ILE A 319 28.34 0.54 -7.43
C ILE A 319 26.99 0.14 -6.82
N ILE A 320 26.85 0.41 -5.53
CA ILE A 320 25.64 0.20 -4.74
C ILE A 320 24.98 1.57 -4.53
N VAL A 321 23.82 1.76 -5.14
CA VAL A 321 23.04 3.00 -4.97
C VAL A 321 21.98 2.80 -3.89
N ALA A 322 21.92 3.75 -2.96
CA ALA A 322 21.01 3.75 -1.82
C ALA A 322 20.14 5.02 -1.82
N ALA A 323 18.81 4.89 -1.82
CA ALA A 323 17.90 6.02 -1.76
C ALA A 323 16.56 5.64 -1.12
N THR A 324 15.99 6.53 -0.29
CA THR A 324 14.64 6.31 0.23
C THR A 324 13.60 6.44 -0.89
N LYS A 325 12.45 5.78 -0.74
CA LYS A 325 11.31 5.91 -1.67
C LYS A 325 10.85 7.38 -1.82
N GLU A 326 10.99 8.17 -0.77
CA GLU A 326 10.73 9.62 -0.78
C GLU A 326 11.69 10.36 -1.72
N LYS A 327 13.02 10.18 -1.57
CA LYS A 327 14.03 10.78 -2.47
C LYS A 327 13.77 10.42 -3.94
N LEU A 328 13.40 9.16 -4.22
CA LEU A 328 13.07 8.74 -5.59
C LEU A 328 11.80 9.41 -6.12
N SER A 329 10.81 9.63 -5.25
CA SER A 329 9.55 10.29 -5.61
C SER A 329 9.73 11.78 -5.89
N GLU A 330 10.63 12.45 -5.16
CA GLU A 330 10.99 13.87 -5.38
C GLU A 330 11.54 14.15 -6.77
N LEU A 331 12.18 13.15 -7.41
CA LEU A 331 12.68 13.27 -8.77
C LEU A 331 11.58 13.33 -9.83
N LYS A 332 10.31 13.06 -9.46
CA LYS A 332 9.14 13.13 -10.36
C LYS A 332 9.31 12.35 -11.67
N GLY A 333 10.01 11.22 -11.60
CA GLY A 333 10.28 10.35 -12.75
C GLY A 333 11.50 10.75 -13.60
N ASN A 334 12.22 11.81 -13.25
CA ASN A 334 13.49 12.15 -13.90
C ASN A 334 14.57 11.10 -13.55
N PRO A 335 15.49 10.79 -14.49
CA PRO A 335 16.58 9.86 -14.21
C PRO A 335 17.56 10.43 -13.19
N PHE A 336 18.39 9.56 -12.61
CA PHE A 336 19.62 10.01 -11.97
C PHE A 336 20.56 10.62 -12.99
N LEU A 337 21.32 11.62 -12.55
CA LEU A 337 22.25 12.39 -13.37
C LEU A 337 23.69 12.04 -13.00
N VAL A 338 24.56 11.94 -14.00
CA VAL A 338 26.00 11.78 -13.82
C VAL A 338 26.71 12.87 -14.62
N ASP A 339 27.67 13.53 -13.99
CA ASP A 339 28.44 14.63 -14.59
C ASP A 339 29.87 14.56 -14.04
N THR A 340 30.60 13.51 -14.42
CA THR A 340 31.95 13.27 -13.89
C THR A 340 33.02 14.16 -14.55
N GLY A 341 32.65 14.90 -15.61
CA GLY A 341 33.57 15.67 -16.44
C GLY A 341 34.34 14.85 -17.47
N ASP A 342 34.05 13.54 -17.58
CA ASP A 342 34.59 12.64 -18.60
C ASP A 342 33.46 11.87 -19.28
N GLU A 343 33.23 12.16 -20.57
CA GLU A 343 32.09 11.63 -21.34
C GLU A 343 32.07 10.09 -21.39
N LYS A 344 33.25 9.46 -21.47
CA LYS A 344 33.35 7.99 -21.52
C LYS A 344 32.90 7.35 -20.21
N THR A 345 33.28 7.95 -19.08
CA THR A 345 32.86 7.51 -17.76
C THR A 345 31.36 7.73 -17.57
N ASP A 346 30.83 8.88 -18.00
CA ASP A 346 29.40 9.18 -17.92
C ASP A 346 28.55 8.22 -18.77
N GLU A 347 29.04 7.83 -19.95
CA GLU A 347 28.41 6.83 -20.81
C GLU A 347 28.43 5.43 -20.18
N MET A 348 29.58 5.01 -19.61
CA MET A 348 29.69 3.76 -18.86
C MET A 348 28.64 3.67 -17.74
N LEU A 349 28.45 4.76 -17.00
CA LEU A 349 27.52 4.82 -15.86
C LEU A 349 26.05 4.89 -16.28
N SER A 350 25.75 5.43 -17.47
CA SER A 350 24.40 5.60 -18.01
C SER A 350 23.65 4.28 -18.24
N GLY A 351 22.31 4.32 -18.25
CA GLY A 351 21.46 3.13 -18.44
C GLY A 351 20.55 2.86 -17.24
N TYR A 352 20.62 1.68 -16.65
CA TYR A 352 19.80 1.31 -15.49
C TYR A 352 20.64 0.73 -14.36
N ILE A 353 20.26 1.04 -13.12
CA ILE A 353 20.92 0.52 -11.92
C ILE A 353 19.88 0.02 -10.92
N LYS A 354 20.29 -0.92 -10.06
CA LYS A 354 19.49 -1.33 -8.90
C LYS A 354 19.76 -0.38 -7.74
N VAL A 355 18.68 0.13 -7.15
CA VAL A 355 18.71 1.03 -6.01
C VAL A 355 18.14 0.30 -4.80
N ILE A 356 18.87 0.26 -3.69
CA ILE A 356 18.39 -0.27 -2.42
C ILE A 356 17.46 0.79 -1.79
N THR A 357 16.20 0.42 -1.59
CA THR A 357 15.15 1.33 -1.10
C THR A 357 14.59 0.95 0.27
N GLY A 358 15.01 -0.20 0.80
CA GLY A 358 14.62 -0.75 2.10
C GLY A 358 15.33 -2.07 2.36
N TYR A 359 14.99 -2.75 3.46
CA TYR A 359 15.57 -4.05 3.80
C TYR A 359 15.09 -5.12 2.81
N ARG A 360 16.03 -5.74 2.08
CA ARG A 360 15.78 -6.68 0.98
C ARG A 360 14.87 -6.12 -0.13
N GLU A 361 14.78 -4.80 -0.25
CA GLU A 361 13.95 -4.11 -1.23
C GLU A 361 14.84 -3.35 -2.23
N LYS A 362 14.63 -3.62 -3.52
CA LYS A 362 15.39 -2.98 -4.61
C LYS A 362 14.44 -2.46 -5.68
N THR A 363 14.75 -1.28 -6.21
CA THR A 363 14.04 -0.64 -7.34
C THR A 363 15.01 -0.43 -8.49
N ILE A 364 14.59 -0.68 -9.74
CA ILE A 364 15.39 -0.36 -10.93
C ILE A 364 15.17 1.10 -11.27
N TYR A 365 16.26 1.87 -11.45
CA TYR A 365 16.20 3.29 -11.76
C TYR A 365 17.09 3.64 -12.95
N LYS A 366 16.68 4.64 -13.74
CA LYS A 366 17.42 5.10 -14.92
C LYS A 366 18.54 6.07 -14.53
N ILE A 367 19.72 5.91 -15.12
CA ILE A 367 20.84 6.85 -15.06
C ILE A 367 21.03 7.47 -16.44
N LYS A 368 21.31 8.77 -16.48
CA LYS A 368 21.60 9.51 -17.70
C LYS A 368 22.77 10.49 -17.47
N ALA A 369 23.68 10.56 -18.43
CA ALA A 369 24.62 11.67 -18.60
C ALA A 369 23.89 12.98 -18.95
#